data_AF-A0A9X8QBZ8-F1
#
_entry.id   AF-A0A9X8QBZ8-F1
#
_cell.length_a   1.000
_cell.length_b   1.000
_cell.length_c   1.000
_cell.angle_alpha   90.00
_cell.angle_beta   90.00
_cell.angle_gamma   90.00
#
_symmetry.space_group_name_H-M   'P 1'
#
loop_
_entity.id
_entity.type
_entity.pdbx_description
1 polymer ?
#
loop_
_entity_poly.entity_id
_entity_poly.type
_entity_poly.pdbx_seq_one_letter_code
_entity_poly.pdbx_strand_id
1 'polypeptide(L)'
;MQGNEKIQHAVKTLLEYKWIPGDGKGFAIAGVGKVSGGGQYSLKEAYQYMESKVVKGTGETPKITEIKEKDLGKHIIKGKNGRKELAPNVRYITEDGYKYTTDELGRIVDVEAGELILQKGKRNKGMQVAAGREDRLPDDDGGHLIGTQFHGSGDIDNLIAQNRQINRSGGEWYNMEQEWANALGGKPPKKVTVKIEPVYQGTSLRPNYFEIVYEIEGKGIFEKTIRNRAGG
;
A
#
# COMPACT_ATOMS: atom_id res chain seq x y z
N MET A 1 21.31 -20.13 16.66
CA MET A 1 21.57 -18.93 15.85
C MET A 1 20.47 -18.75 14.80
N GLN A 2 19.22 -18.54 15.24
CA GLN A 2 18.06 -18.36 14.34
C GLN A 2 17.14 -17.21 14.79
N GLY A 3 17.41 -16.63 15.97
CA GLY A 3 16.69 -15.46 16.50
C GLY A 3 17.23 -14.12 15.99
N ASN A 4 18.47 -14.07 15.49
CA ASN A 4 19.10 -12.80 15.13
C ASN A 4 18.61 -12.25 13.78
N GLU A 5 18.26 -13.11 12.82
CA GLU A 5 17.76 -12.67 11.50
C GLU A 5 16.32 -12.15 11.56
N LYS A 6 15.45 -12.74 12.40
CA LYS A 6 14.09 -12.22 12.62
C LYS A 6 14.10 -10.87 13.35
N ILE A 7 15.06 -10.67 14.25
CA ILE A 7 15.25 -9.39 14.95
C ILE A 7 15.81 -8.34 13.98
N GLN A 8 16.78 -8.69 13.13
CA GLN A 8 17.30 -7.78 12.10
C GLN A 8 16.24 -7.41 11.05
N HIS A 9 15.38 -8.35 10.65
CA HIS A 9 14.26 -8.11 9.74
C HIS A 9 13.20 -7.20 10.39
N ALA A 10 12.80 -7.47 11.64
CA ALA A 10 11.86 -6.62 12.37
C ALA A 10 12.41 -5.22 12.66
N VAL A 11 13.70 -5.08 12.96
CA VAL A 11 14.39 -3.80 13.13
C VAL A 11 14.48 -3.04 11.82
N LYS A 12 14.72 -3.72 10.69
CA LYS A 12 14.70 -3.11 9.35
C LYS A 12 13.29 -2.62 9.00
N THR A 13 12.26 -3.43 9.24
CA THR A 13 10.85 -3.04 9.06
C THR A 13 10.47 -1.87 9.98
N LEU A 14 10.90 -1.85 11.25
CA LEU A 14 10.63 -0.74 12.18
C LEU A 14 11.41 0.54 11.88
N LEU A 15 12.57 0.45 11.21
CA LEU A 15 13.31 1.61 10.69
C LEU A 15 12.65 2.20 9.43
N GLU A 16 11.94 1.37 8.65
CA GLU A 16 11.17 1.77 7.46
C GLU A 16 9.83 2.46 7.82
N TYR A 17 9.21 2.13 8.96
CA TYR A 17 8.07 2.90 9.50
C TYR A 17 8.55 4.24 10.08
N LYS A 18 8.59 5.27 9.24
CA LYS A 18 8.77 6.67 9.65
C LYS A 18 7.77 7.03 10.74
N TRP A 19 8.27 7.28 11.94
CA TRP A 19 7.50 7.85 13.04
C TRP A 19 6.83 9.15 12.60
N ILE A 20 5.50 9.20 12.69
CA ILE A 20 4.74 10.44 12.43
C ILE A 20 4.80 11.29 13.71
N PRO A 21 5.26 12.54 13.65
CA PRO A 21 5.13 13.46 14.78
C PRO A 21 3.62 13.64 15.08
N GLY A 22 3.19 13.30 16.29
CA GLY A 22 1.89 13.74 16.79
C GLY A 22 1.96 15.21 17.21
N ASP A 23 0.81 15.88 17.27
CA ASP A 23 0.74 17.19 17.92
C ASP A 23 1.11 17.05 19.41
N GLY A 24 2.26 17.63 19.77
CA GLY A 24 2.89 17.52 21.10
C GLY A 24 3.91 16.39 21.21
N LYS A 25 4.79 16.46 22.23
CA LYS A 25 5.93 15.55 22.50
C LYS A 25 5.50 14.09 22.75
N GLY A 26 5.02 13.39 21.73
CA GLY A 26 4.56 12.02 21.81
C GLY A 26 4.54 11.34 20.44
N PHE A 27 4.83 10.05 20.45
CA PHE A 27 4.86 9.20 19.27
C PHE A 27 3.65 8.26 19.29
N ALA A 28 3.08 7.96 18.12
CA ALA A 28 1.94 7.06 17.99
C ALA A 28 2.20 5.98 16.94
N ILE A 29 1.84 4.73 17.26
CA ILE A 29 1.83 3.58 16.35
C ILE A 29 0.39 3.06 16.27
N ALA A 30 -0.08 2.72 15.07
CA ALA A 30 -1.37 2.06 14.89
C ALA A 30 -1.42 0.74 15.70
N GLY A 31 -2.39 0.61 16.61
CA GLY A 31 -2.58 -0.59 17.45
C GLY A 31 -1.87 -0.60 18.81
N VAL A 32 -0.99 0.37 19.13
CA VAL A 32 -0.22 0.39 20.42
C VAL A 32 -0.61 1.55 21.35
N GLY A 33 -1.33 2.55 20.86
CA GLY A 33 -1.77 3.71 21.65
C GLY A 33 -0.73 4.83 21.74
N LYS A 34 -1.03 5.88 22.54
CA LYS A 34 -0.24 7.12 22.63
C LYS A 34 0.90 6.98 23.63
N VAL A 35 2.16 7.17 23.20
CA VAL A 35 3.31 7.21 24.11
C VAL A 35 3.67 8.67 24.35
N SER A 36 3.35 9.21 25.52
CA SER A 36 3.69 10.58 25.91
C SER A 36 4.69 10.59 27.07
N GLY A 37 5.95 10.90 26.75
CA GLY A 37 6.99 11.26 27.71
C GLY A 37 7.70 12.50 27.17
N GLY A 38 7.79 13.57 27.98
CA GLY A 38 8.41 14.82 27.52
C GLY A 38 9.89 14.66 27.19
N GLY A 39 10.30 15.02 25.97
CA GLY A 39 11.70 15.04 25.52
C GLY A 39 11.83 14.67 24.04
N GLN A 40 12.91 15.11 23.38
CA GLN A 40 13.38 14.51 22.12
C GLN A 40 14.17 13.27 22.50
N TYR A 41 13.63 12.09 22.21
CA TYR A 41 14.32 10.81 22.42
C TYR A 41 14.85 10.30 21.09
N SER A 42 16.04 9.72 21.10
CA SER A 42 16.53 8.94 19.97
C SER A 42 15.71 7.65 19.82
N LEU A 43 15.62 7.14 18.59
CA LEU A 43 14.99 5.84 18.27
C LEU A 43 15.48 4.70 19.18
N LYS A 44 16.75 4.74 19.57
CA LYS A 44 17.39 3.77 20.46
C LYS A 44 16.86 3.85 21.89
N GLU A 45 16.58 5.04 22.40
CA GLU A 45 16.03 5.27 23.74
C GLU A 45 14.54 4.90 23.81
N ALA A 46 13.77 5.16 22.75
CA ALA A 46 12.38 4.71 22.64
C ALA A 46 12.28 3.18 22.66
N TYR A 47 13.21 2.48 22.00
CA TYR A 47 13.27 1.03 21.98
C TYR A 47 13.64 0.43 23.34
N GLN A 48 14.66 0.97 24.02
CA GLN A 48 15.05 0.53 25.37
C GLN A 48 13.95 0.79 26.40
N TYR A 49 13.20 1.89 26.27
CA TYR A 49 12.03 2.16 27.10
C TYR A 49 10.92 1.13 26.88
N MET A 50 10.63 0.75 25.63
CA MET A 50 9.64 -0.28 25.28
C MET A 50 10.06 -1.69 25.71
N GLU A 51 11.34 -2.05 25.73
CA GLU A 51 11.80 -3.33 26.30
C GLU A 51 11.69 -3.34 27.83
N SER A 52 11.93 -2.21 28.48
CA SER A 52 11.89 -2.07 29.95
C SER A 52 10.46 -2.13 30.52
N LYS A 53 9.46 -1.74 29.72
CA LYS A 53 8.03 -1.87 30.03
C LYS A 53 7.54 -3.08 29.26
N VAL A 54 7.26 -4.21 29.90
CA VAL A 54 6.58 -5.36 29.28
C VAL A 54 5.18 -4.93 28.80
N VAL A 55 5.08 -4.20 27.68
CA VAL A 55 3.83 -3.76 27.07
C VAL A 55 3.30 -4.96 26.31
N LYS A 56 2.53 -5.80 27.01
CA LYS A 56 1.66 -6.78 26.37
C LYS A 56 0.58 -5.98 25.62
N GLY A 57 0.74 -5.83 24.31
CA GLY A 57 -0.32 -5.33 23.44
C GLY A 57 -1.56 -6.22 23.61
N THR A 58 -2.70 -5.61 23.95
CA THR A 58 -3.97 -6.29 24.19
C THR A 58 -4.88 -6.31 22.95
N GLY A 59 -4.31 -6.32 21.75
CA GLY A 59 -5.07 -6.44 20.49
C GLY A 59 -4.69 -7.72 19.76
N GLU A 60 -5.65 -8.60 19.52
CA GLU A 60 -5.48 -9.70 18.57
C GLU A 60 -5.16 -9.08 17.20
N THR A 61 -4.05 -9.47 16.58
CA THR A 61 -3.78 -9.12 15.18
C THR A 61 -4.93 -9.66 14.32
N PRO A 62 -5.57 -8.84 13.46
CA PRO A 62 -6.67 -9.31 12.63
C PRO A 62 -6.21 -10.53 11.82
N LYS A 63 -6.93 -11.63 11.94
CA LYS A 63 -6.64 -12.84 11.18
C LYS A 63 -6.97 -12.58 9.71
N ILE A 64 -5.94 -12.37 8.90
CA ILE A 64 -6.07 -12.22 7.45
C ILE A 64 -6.48 -13.56 6.82
N THR A 65 -7.54 -13.52 6.02
CA THR A 65 -8.04 -14.69 5.28
C THR A 65 -7.40 -14.75 3.90
N GLU A 66 -6.74 -15.87 3.59
CA GLU A 66 -6.11 -16.09 2.28
C GLU A 66 -7.14 -16.58 1.25
N ILE A 67 -7.30 -15.82 0.16
CA ILE A 67 -8.09 -16.18 -1.02
C ILE A 67 -7.12 -16.70 -2.07
N LYS A 68 -7.22 -18.00 -2.33
CA LYS A 68 -6.41 -18.68 -3.33
C LYS A 68 -6.85 -18.30 -4.74
N GLU A 69 -5.94 -18.43 -5.70
CA GLU A 69 -6.19 -18.14 -7.13
C GLU A 69 -7.46 -18.81 -7.69
N LYS A 70 -7.69 -20.09 -7.37
CA LYS A 70 -8.91 -20.82 -7.79
C LYS A 70 -10.23 -20.21 -7.29
N ASP A 71 -10.15 -19.35 -6.29
CA ASP A 71 -11.25 -18.68 -5.62
C ASP A 71 -11.23 -17.16 -5.88
N LEU A 72 -10.42 -16.71 -6.85
CA LEU A 72 -10.33 -15.32 -7.26
C LEU A 72 -11.72 -14.79 -7.67
N GLY A 73 -12.06 -13.62 -7.17
CA GLY A 73 -13.40 -13.02 -7.25
C GLY A 73 -14.18 -13.10 -5.95
N LYS A 74 -13.87 -14.03 -5.03
CA LYS A 74 -14.46 -14.04 -3.67
C LYS A 74 -14.01 -12.84 -2.82
N HIS A 75 -12.92 -12.19 -3.21
CA HIS A 75 -12.47 -10.93 -2.59
C HIS A 75 -13.38 -9.75 -2.95
N ILE A 76 -14.23 -9.89 -3.96
CA ILE A 76 -15.24 -8.90 -4.34
C ILE A 76 -16.61 -9.37 -3.83
N ILE A 77 -17.15 -8.64 -2.87
CA ILE A 77 -18.46 -8.90 -2.26
C ILE A 77 -19.50 -7.88 -2.72
N LYS A 78 -20.77 -8.20 -2.48
CA LYS A 78 -21.89 -7.26 -2.67
C LYS A 78 -22.13 -6.49 -1.38
N GLY A 79 -21.86 -5.20 -1.42
CA GLY A 79 -22.16 -4.25 -0.37
C GLY A 79 -23.58 -3.69 -0.45
N LYS A 80 -23.80 -2.56 0.23
CA LYS A 80 -25.10 -1.87 0.28
C LYS A 80 -25.61 -1.55 -1.14
N ASN A 81 -26.89 -1.80 -1.38
CA ASN A 81 -27.55 -1.61 -2.68
C ASN A 81 -26.91 -2.43 -3.83
N GLY A 82 -26.21 -3.52 -3.51
CA GLY A 82 -25.61 -4.42 -4.50
C GLY A 82 -24.33 -3.87 -5.14
N ARG A 83 -23.77 -2.76 -4.63
CA ARG A 83 -22.49 -2.23 -5.12
C ARG A 83 -21.36 -3.22 -4.82
N LYS A 84 -20.33 -3.25 -5.68
CA LYS A 84 -19.12 -4.02 -5.40
C LYS A 84 -18.33 -3.35 -4.26
N GLU A 85 -17.89 -4.17 -3.32
CA GLU A 85 -16.98 -3.83 -2.22
C GLU A 85 -15.92 -4.94 -2.11
N LEU A 86 -14.77 -4.64 -1.50
CA LEU A 86 -13.80 -5.68 -1.20
C LEU A 86 -14.09 -6.30 0.16
N ALA A 87 -13.88 -7.61 0.27
CA ALA A 87 -13.97 -8.30 1.54
C ALA A 87 -12.95 -7.70 2.53
N PRO A 88 -13.31 -7.53 3.80
CA PRO A 88 -12.38 -7.02 4.82
C PRO A 88 -11.43 -8.12 5.28
N ASN A 89 -10.22 -7.73 5.70
CA ASN A 89 -9.20 -8.62 6.26
C ASN A 89 -8.89 -9.83 5.38
N VAL A 90 -8.77 -9.65 4.06
CA VAL A 90 -8.40 -10.71 3.14
C VAL A 90 -7.10 -10.40 2.42
N ARG A 91 -6.41 -11.46 2.01
CA ARG A 91 -5.35 -11.39 1.01
C ARG A 91 -5.79 -12.17 -0.22
N TYR A 92 -5.66 -11.59 -1.40
CA TYR A 92 -5.94 -12.26 -2.66
C TYR A 92 -4.74 -12.14 -3.61
N ILE A 93 -4.59 -13.15 -4.45
CA ILE A 93 -3.50 -13.27 -5.41
C ILE A 93 -4.10 -13.37 -6.80
N THR A 94 -3.71 -12.48 -7.71
CA THR A 94 -4.15 -12.52 -9.11
C THR A 94 -3.51 -13.70 -9.86
N GLU A 95 -4.02 -14.01 -11.06
CA GLU A 95 -3.40 -15.01 -11.95
C GLU A 95 -1.95 -14.65 -12.31
N ASP A 96 -1.60 -13.36 -12.30
CA ASP A 96 -0.23 -12.86 -12.52
C ASP A 96 0.67 -12.94 -11.27
N GLY A 97 0.14 -13.43 -10.15
CA GLY A 97 0.88 -13.52 -8.88
C GLY A 97 0.97 -12.22 -8.09
N TYR A 98 0.25 -11.17 -8.49
CA TYR A 98 0.17 -9.93 -7.71
C TYR A 98 -0.69 -10.15 -6.47
N LYS A 99 -0.17 -9.77 -5.31
CA LYS A 99 -0.85 -9.95 -4.03
C LYS A 99 -1.37 -8.63 -3.54
N TYR A 100 -2.56 -8.66 -2.96
CA TYR A 100 -3.21 -7.50 -2.38
C TYR A 100 -3.76 -7.89 -1.02
N THR A 101 -3.61 -7.02 -0.04
CA THR A 101 -4.17 -7.20 1.30
C THR A 101 -5.17 -6.08 1.60
N THR A 102 -6.32 -6.44 2.17
CA THR A 102 -7.32 -5.48 2.66
C THR A 102 -7.36 -5.42 4.17
N ASP A 103 -7.72 -4.25 4.71
CA ASP A 103 -7.98 -4.06 6.13
C ASP A 103 -9.44 -4.39 6.52
N GLU A 104 -9.79 -4.15 7.78
CA GLU A 104 -11.12 -4.36 8.35
C GLU A 104 -12.26 -3.57 7.69
N LEU A 105 -11.93 -2.52 6.93
CA LEU A 105 -12.89 -1.72 6.16
C LEU A 105 -12.94 -2.13 4.69
N GLY A 106 -12.17 -3.14 4.28
CA GLY A 106 -12.06 -3.56 2.88
C GLY A 106 -11.22 -2.61 2.03
N ARG A 107 -10.37 -1.78 2.63
CA ARG A 107 -9.45 -0.90 1.89
C ARG A 107 -8.18 -1.66 1.55
N ILE A 108 -7.66 -1.49 0.34
CA ILE A 108 -6.36 -2.07 -0.03
C ILE A 108 -5.27 -1.32 0.75
N VAL A 109 -4.52 -2.02 1.58
CA VAL A 109 -3.46 -1.46 2.44
C VAL A 109 -2.06 -1.93 2.06
N ASP A 110 -1.96 -2.97 1.24
CA ASP A 110 -0.69 -3.54 0.80
C ASP A 110 -0.87 -4.21 -0.57
N VAL A 111 0.11 -3.98 -1.45
CA VAL A 111 0.22 -4.59 -2.78
C VAL A 111 1.65 -5.04 -3.00
N GLU A 112 1.84 -6.30 -3.41
CA GLU A 112 3.13 -6.87 -3.75
C GLU A 112 3.10 -7.46 -5.17
N ALA A 113 4.07 -7.08 -5.99
CA ALA A 113 4.39 -7.72 -7.26
C ALA A 113 5.85 -8.17 -7.25
N GLY A 114 6.07 -9.49 -7.15
CA GLY A 114 7.41 -10.08 -7.18
C GLY A 114 8.13 -9.87 -8.51
N GLU A 115 7.37 -9.82 -9.61
CA GLU A 115 7.84 -9.44 -10.93
C GLU A 115 6.68 -8.80 -11.69
N LEU A 116 6.79 -7.53 -12.07
CA LEU A 116 5.80 -6.87 -12.91
C LEU A 116 5.84 -7.42 -14.33
N ILE A 117 4.65 -7.58 -14.93
CA ILE A 117 4.48 -8.11 -16.29
C ILE A 117 4.08 -6.98 -17.22
N LEU A 118 4.89 -6.66 -18.23
CA LEU A 118 4.53 -5.67 -19.25
C LEU A 118 3.53 -6.25 -20.27
N GLN A 119 2.26 -6.30 -19.89
CA GLN A 119 1.15 -6.76 -20.70
C GLN A 119 -0.06 -5.85 -20.51
N LYS A 120 -0.80 -5.54 -21.58
CA LYS A 120 -1.95 -4.64 -21.49
C LYS A 120 -3.19 -5.37 -20.93
N GLY A 121 -3.67 -4.91 -19.77
CA GLY A 121 -4.93 -5.32 -19.15
C GLY A 121 -6.16 -4.54 -19.65
N LYS A 122 -7.33 -4.92 -19.12
CA LYS A 122 -8.63 -4.33 -19.49
C LYS A 122 -9.03 -3.23 -18.51
N ARG A 123 -9.27 -2.03 -19.02
CA ARG A 123 -9.79 -0.89 -18.23
C ARG A 123 -11.30 -1.00 -18.02
N ASN A 124 -11.77 -0.56 -16.85
CA ASN A 124 -13.19 -0.37 -16.56
C ASN A 124 -13.47 1.06 -16.09
N LYS A 125 -13.91 1.92 -17.03
CA LYS A 125 -14.20 3.34 -16.75
C LYS A 125 -15.23 3.53 -15.63
N GLY A 126 -16.24 2.66 -15.57
CA GLY A 126 -17.27 2.73 -14.54
C GLY A 126 -16.67 2.56 -13.15
N MET A 127 -15.76 1.60 -12.97
CA MET A 127 -15.09 1.38 -11.68
C MET A 127 -14.09 2.48 -11.35
N GLN A 128 -13.40 3.05 -12.35
CA GLN A 128 -12.53 4.19 -12.14
C GLN A 128 -13.27 5.43 -11.62
N VAL A 129 -14.46 5.73 -12.16
CA VAL A 129 -15.30 6.85 -11.66
C VAL A 129 -15.78 6.57 -10.22
N ALA A 130 -16.00 5.29 -9.91
CA ALA A 130 -16.50 4.81 -8.63
C ALA A 130 -15.46 4.77 -7.49
N ALA A 131 -14.16 4.79 -7.79
CA ALA A 131 -13.10 4.63 -6.80
C ALA A 131 -13.12 5.75 -5.74
N GLY A 132 -12.84 5.40 -4.48
CA GLY A 132 -12.92 6.26 -3.29
C GLY A 132 -14.31 6.62 -2.79
N ARG A 133 -15.35 6.38 -3.59
CA ARG A 133 -16.76 6.50 -3.20
C ARG A 133 -17.07 7.86 -2.55
N GLU A 134 -17.66 7.84 -1.36
CA GLU A 134 -18.07 9.01 -0.61
C GLU A 134 -16.89 9.91 -0.21
N ASP A 135 -15.66 9.37 -0.12
CA ASP A 135 -14.45 10.10 0.25
C ASP A 135 -13.63 10.59 -0.95
N ARG A 136 -14.09 10.29 -2.18
CA ARG A 136 -13.44 10.76 -3.40
C ARG A 136 -13.54 12.28 -3.51
N LEU A 137 -12.42 12.94 -3.80
CA LEU A 137 -12.41 14.38 -4.05
C LEU A 137 -12.72 14.72 -5.53
N PRO A 138 -13.25 15.93 -5.82
CA PRO A 138 -13.58 16.34 -7.18
C PRO A 138 -12.40 16.33 -8.15
N ASP A 139 -11.17 16.46 -7.64
CA ASP A 139 -9.93 16.45 -8.41
C ASP A 139 -9.27 15.06 -8.50
N ASP A 140 -9.89 14.01 -7.97
CA ASP A 140 -9.40 12.64 -8.10
C ASP A 140 -9.82 11.97 -9.41
N ASP A 141 -8.93 11.09 -9.89
CA ASP A 141 -9.21 10.00 -10.83
C ASP A 141 -9.37 8.67 -10.07
N GLY A 142 -9.85 7.64 -10.79
CA GLY A 142 -9.70 6.25 -10.35
C GLY A 142 -8.33 5.73 -10.77
N GLY A 143 -7.35 5.93 -9.89
CA GLY A 143 -5.97 5.52 -10.08
C GLY A 143 -5.81 4.02 -9.88
N HIS A 144 -4.93 3.40 -10.67
CA HIS A 144 -4.58 1.99 -10.48
C HIS A 144 -3.39 1.90 -9.53
N LEU A 145 -3.40 0.94 -8.61
CA LEU A 145 -2.20 0.63 -7.80
C LEU A 145 -1.14 -0.07 -8.66
N ILE A 146 -1.55 -1.04 -9.47
CA ILE A 146 -0.75 -1.59 -10.56
C ILE A 146 -1.39 -1.16 -11.89
N GLY A 147 -0.72 -0.31 -12.65
CA GLY A 147 -1.24 0.21 -13.92
C GLY A 147 -1.70 -0.87 -14.90
N THR A 148 -2.73 -0.58 -15.69
CA THR A 148 -3.22 -1.51 -16.75
C THR A 148 -2.16 -1.88 -17.79
N GLN A 149 -1.08 -1.14 -17.92
CA GLN A 149 0.05 -1.51 -18.77
C GLN A 149 0.89 -2.67 -18.20
N PHE A 150 0.68 -2.99 -16.92
CA PHE A 150 1.31 -4.09 -16.18
C PHE A 150 0.35 -5.24 -15.88
N HIS A 151 -0.68 -5.41 -16.72
CA HIS A 151 -1.77 -6.37 -16.56
C HIS A 151 -2.65 -6.17 -15.32
N GLY A 152 -2.47 -5.06 -14.59
CA GLY A 152 -3.28 -4.75 -13.41
C GLY A 152 -4.78 -4.70 -13.69
N SER A 153 -5.56 -5.23 -12.74
CA SER A 153 -7.03 -5.30 -12.82
C SER A 153 -7.63 -3.91 -13.04
N GLY A 154 -8.65 -3.83 -13.89
CA GLY A 154 -9.44 -2.61 -14.06
C GLY A 154 -10.61 -2.50 -13.09
N ASP A 155 -10.84 -3.48 -12.20
CA ASP A 155 -11.95 -3.50 -11.23
C ASP A 155 -11.53 -2.89 -9.87
N ILE A 156 -12.46 -2.86 -8.92
CA ILE A 156 -12.26 -2.20 -7.61
C ILE A 156 -11.13 -2.80 -6.76
N ASP A 157 -10.65 -3.98 -7.10
CA ASP A 157 -9.56 -4.71 -6.45
C ASP A 157 -8.16 -4.20 -6.82
N ASN A 158 -8.08 -3.14 -7.60
CA ASN A 158 -6.81 -2.49 -7.92
C ASN A 158 -6.98 -0.97 -8.11
N LEU A 159 -8.13 -0.42 -7.71
CA LEU A 159 -8.48 0.97 -7.94
C LEU A 159 -8.68 1.73 -6.63
N ILE A 160 -8.16 2.96 -6.62
CA ILE A 160 -8.25 3.90 -5.51
C ILE A 160 -8.63 5.30 -6.01
N ALA A 161 -9.16 6.14 -5.11
CA ALA A 161 -9.23 7.57 -5.41
C ALA A 161 -7.84 8.20 -5.31
N GLN A 162 -7.37 8.74 -6.43
CA GLN A 162 -6.02 9.27 -6.57
C GLN A 162 -6.05 10.63 -7.25
N ASN A 163 -5.33 11.61 -6.71
CA ASN A 163 -5.32 12.96 -7.24
C ASN A 163 -4.85 12.95 -8.70
N ARG A 164 -5.61 13.63 -9.58
CA ARG A 164 -5.31 13.59 -11.02
C ARG A 164 -3.92 14.13 -11.37
N GLN A 165 -3.36 15.05 -10.59
CA GLN A 165 -2.07 15.64 -10.90
C GLN A 165 -0.92 14.66 -10.68
N ILE A 166 -1.02 13.75 -9.70
CA ILE A 166 -0.03 12.69 -9.51
C ILE A 166 -0.26 11.52 -10.46
N ASN A 167 -1.52 11.19 -10.76
CA ASN A 167 -1.93 10.02 -11.54
C ASN A 167 -1.75 10.19 -13.08
N ARG A 168 -1.99 11.39 -13.61
CA ARG A 168 -1.95 11.63 -15.06
C ARG A 168 -0.54 11.90 -15.56
N SER A 169 -0.40 11.97 -16.89
CA SER A 169 0.85 12.28 -17.57
C SER A 169 1.55 13.51 -16.97
N GLY A 170 2.84 13.36 -16.68
CA GLY A 170 3.68 14.36 -16.01
C GLY A 170 3.65 14.28 -14.47
N GLY A 171 2.67 13.58 -13.88
CA GLY A 171 2.58 13.35 -12.44
C GLY A 171 3.59 12.35 -11.91
N GLU A 172 3.87 12.40 -10.60
CA GLU A 172 4.87 11.53 -9.97
C GLU A 172 4.56 10.04 -10.11
N TRP A 173 3.29 9.65 -9.98
CA TRP A 173 2.87 8.25 -10.13
C TRP A 173 3.08 7.78 -11.57
N TYR A 174 2.63 8.58 -12.53
CA TYR A 174 2.81 8.30 -13.95
C TYR A 174 4.29 8.16 -14.34
N ASN A 175 5.15 9.08 -13.86
CA ASN A 175 6.57 9.05 -14.17
C ASN A 175 7.26 7.81 -13.58
N MET A 176 6.86 7.39 -12.37
CA MET A 176 7.31 6.15 -11.74
C MET A 176 6.89 4.92 -12.56
N GLU A 177 5.62 4.82 -12.97
CA GLU A 177 5.16 3.73 -13.84
C GLU A 177 5.89 3.74 -15.19
N GLN A 178 6.18 4.90 -15.76
CA GLN A 178 6.93 4.97 -17.01
C GLN A 178 8.37 4.47 -16.85
N GLU A 179 9.01 4.69 -15.71
CA GLU A 179 10.32 4.12 -15.41
C GLU A 179 10.27 2.58 -15.39
N TRP A 180 9.27 2.01 -14.73
CA TRP A 180 9.08 0.56 -14.68
C TRP A 180 8.82 -0.03 -16.08
N ALA A 181 7.95 0.60 -16.87
CA ALA A 181 7.68 0.17 -18.24
C ALA A 181 8.92 0.24 -19.14
N ASN A 182 9.75 1.27 -19.00
CA ASN A 182 11.00 1.38 -19.75
C ASN A 182 12.00 0.28 -19.37
N ALA A 183 12.05 -0.10 -18.09
CA ALA A 183 12.91 -1.19 -17.64
C ALA A 183 12.44 -2.55 -18.19
N LEU A 184 11.15 -2.83 -18.10
CA LEU A 184 10.54 -4.08 -18.60
C LEU A 184 10.60 -4.18 -20.13
N GLY A 185 10.45 -3.06 -20.84
CA GLY A 185 10.49 -3.01 -22.31
C GLY A 185 11.89 -2.92 -22.92
N GLY A 186 12.94 -2.93 -22.07
CA GLY A 186 14.34 -2.84 -22.50
C GLY A 186 14.83 -4.05 -23.30
N LYS A 187 16.08 -3.96 -23.80
CA LYS A 187 16.77 -5.07 -24.48
C LYS A 187 18.15 -5.28 -23.83
N PRO A 188 18.34 -6.32 -23.00
CA PRO A 188 17.33 -7.28 -22.55
C PRO A 188 16.28 -6.63 -21.62
N PRO A 189 15.06 -7.21 -21.51
CA PRO A 189 14.10 -6.85 -20.47
C PRO A 189 14.71 -6.98 -19.08
N LYS A 190 14.37 -6.04 -18.18
CA LYS A 190 14.79 -6.06 -16.77
C LYS A 190 13.63 -6.44 -15.88
N LYS A 191 13.91 -7.14 -14.78
CA LYS A 191 12.92 -7.40 -13.74
C LYS A 191 12.61 -6.14 -12.93
N VAL A 192 11.34 -6.02 -12.53
CA VAL A 192 10.86 -4.97 -11.65
C VAL A 192 10.01 -5.59 -10.54
N THR A 193 10.43 -5.42 -9.29
CA THR A 193 9.70 -5.84 -8.08
C THR A 193 9.07 -4.60 -7.46
N VAL A 194 7.82 -4.67 -7.01
CA VAL A 194 7.09 -3.53 -6.46
C VAL A 194 6.35 -3.90 -5.18
N LYS A 195 6.42 -3.01 -4.19
CA LYS A 195 5.57 -2.98 -3.00
C LYS A 195 4.93 -1.60 -2.87
N ILE A 196 3.61 -1.54 -2.69
CA ILE A 196 2.86 -0.30 -2.51
C ILE A 196 1.98 -0.41 -1.28
N GLU A 197 2.06 0.58 -0.40
CA GLU A 197 1.26 0.71 0.81
C GLU A 197 0.48 2.03 0.77
N PRO A 198 -0.82 2.00 0.42
CA PRO A 198 -1.70 3.16 0.58
C PRO A 198 -1.94 3.45 2.07
N VAL A 199 -1.65 4.68 2.50
CA VAL A 199 -1.81 5.09 3.90
C VAL A 199 -3.05 5.96 4.06
N TYR A 200 -3.98 5.51 4.89
CA TYR A 200 -5.27 6.15 5.12
C TYR A 200 -5.30 6.94 6.43
N GLN A 201 -6.19 7.93 6.52
CA GLN A 201 -6.49 8.64 7.75
C GLN A 201 -7.88 8.23 8.26
N GLY A 202 -7.94 7.74 9.50
CA GLY A 202 -9.19 7.29 10.11
C GLY A 202 -9.88 6.22 9.27
N THR A 203 -11.18 6.42 9.01
CA THR A 203 -12.02 5.48 8.26
C THR A 203 -12.18 5.86 6.78
N SER A 204 -11.42 6.84 6.28
CA SER A 204 -11.50 7.28 4.88
C SER A 204 -11.19 6.13 3.90
N LEU A 205 -11.97 6.02 2.83
CA LEU A 205 -11.74 5.16 1.66
C LEU A 205 -10.74 5.78 0.66
N ARG A 206 -10.41 7.06 0.84
CA ARG A 206 -9.36 7.75 0.09
C ARG A 206 -8.05 7.74 0.88
N PRO A 207 -6.95 7.22 0.31
CA PRO A 207 -5.64 7.28 0.97
C PRO A 207 -5.13 8.73 1.01
N ASN A 208 -4.38 9.07 2.06
CA ASN A 208 -3.75 10.38 2.21
C ASN A 208 -2.42 10.46 1.46
N TYR A 209 -1.68 9.36 1.40
CA TYR A 209 -0.43 9.21 0.65
C TYR A 209 -0.12 7.74 0.39
N PHE A 210 0.95 7.49 -0.35
CA PHE A 210 1.44 6.17 -0.70
C PHE A 210 2.90 6.05 -0.28
N GLU A 211 3.26 4.93 0.33
CA GLU A 211 4.65 4.49 0.46
C GLU A 211 4.90 3.41 -0.58
N ILE A 212 5.93 3.59 -1.41
CA ILE A 212 6.27 2.68 -2.50
C ILE A 212 7.73 2.30 -2.38
N VAL A 213 8.00 1.00 -2.44
CA VAL A 213 9.34 0.45 -2.60
C VAL A 213 9.36 -0.34 -3.90
N TYR A 214 10.34 -0.09 -4.76
CA TYR A 214 10.51 -0.89 -5.96
C TYR A 214 11.98 -1.16 -6.25
N GLU A 215 12.26 -2.30 -6.86
CA GLU A 215 13.58 -2.68 -7.32
C GLU A 215 13.57 -2.83 -8.83
N ILE A 216 14.58 -2.27 -9.51
CA ILE A 216 14.81 -2.52 -10.92
C ILE A 216 16.16 -3.23 -11.05
N GLU A 217 16.14 -4.37 -11.75
CA GLU A 217 17.32 -5.19 -11.98
C GLU A 217 18.49 -4.37 -12.56
N GLY A 218 19.63 -4.44 -11.87
CA GLY A 218 20.84 -3.71 -12.22
C GLY A 218 20.77 -2.18 -12.04
N LYS A 219 19.70 -1.63 -11.45
CA LYS A 219 19.64 -0.23 -11.01
C LYS A 219 19.60 -0.10 -9.48
N GLY A 220 18.98 -1.05 -8.79
CA GLY A 220 18.87 -1.07 -7.32
C GLY A 220 17.45 -0.83 -6.82
N ILE A 221 17.36 -0.56 -5.51
CA ILE A 221 16.11 -0.36 -4.77
C ILE A 221 15.84 1.14 -4.63
N PHE A 222 14.58 1.52 -4.81
CA PHE A 222 14.07 2.88 -4.75
C PHE A 222 12.91 2.94 -3.76
N GLU A 223 12.87 4.02 -3.00
CA GLU A 223 11.78 4.33 -2.06
C GLU A 223 11.14 5.66 -2.47
N LYS A 224 9.80 5.72 -2.45
CA LYS A 224 9.02 6.92 -2.76
C LYS A 224 7.87 7.07 -1.77
N THR A 225 7.70 8.30 -1.29
CA THR A 225 6.48 8.73 -0.61
C THR A 225 5.77 9.73 -1.52
N ILE A 226 4.55 9.43 -1.97
CA ILE A 226 3.76 10.33 -2.84
C ILE A 226 2.52 10.78 -2.10
N ARG A 227 2.33 12.08 -1.84
CA ARG A 227 1.09 12.57 -1.21
C ARG A 227 -0.04 12.56 -2.21
N ASN A 228 -1.22 12.13 -1.75
CA ASN A 228 -2.40 12.07 -2.58
C ASN A 228 -3.09 13.44 -2.67
N ARG A 229 -2.41 14.44 -3.26
CA ARG A 229 -2.87 15.82 -3.42
C ARG A 229 -2.18 16.49 -4.61
N ALA A 230 -2.63 17.70 -4.97
CA ALA A 230 -1.95 18.50 -5.99
C ALA A 230 -0.47 18.72 -5.63
N GLY A 231 0.41 18.53 -6.61
CA GLY A 231 1.87 18.70 -6.46
C GLY A 231 2.63 17.53 -5.81
N GLY A 232 1.94 16.53 -5.26
CA GLY A 232 2.57 15.40 -4.57
C GLY A 232 2.95 15.62 -3.11
#